data_AF-A0AAX0Z917-F1
#
_entry.id   AF-A0AAX0Z917-F1
#
_cell.length_a   1.000
_cell.length_b   1.000
_cell.length_c   1.000
_cell.angle_alpha   90.00
_cell.angle_beta   90.00
_cell.angle_gamma   90.00
#
_symmetry.space_group_name_H-M   'P 1'
#
loop_
_entity.id
_entity.type
_entity.pdbx_description
1 polymer ?
#
loop_
_entity_poly.entity_id
_entity_poly.type
_entity_poly.pdbx_seq_one_letter_code
_entity_poly.pdbx_strand_id
1 'polypeptide(L)'
;MKKKSILLPLTLLAVALYAILSGGQFDIWKDQEKWYTLVLLFGLAFLYQGKKEQESAHVFIGMLMTGLSLHFILQPKLEHWPDTFTMIVFIIGLALFVKSSQKKEYRIESVVLIALGLFLYFFQQITKQLSSLSIPTSGFELYWPYVLIAVSLLLLFLKRK
;
A
#
# COMPACT_ATOMS: atom_id res chain seq x y z
N MET A 1 7.36 26.03 -21.93
CA MET A 1 7.56 26.68 -20.61
C MET A 1 7.97 25.62 -19.60
N LYS A 2 9.10 25.77 -18.87
CA LYS A 2 9.47 24.82 -17.80
C LYS A 2 8.38 24.85 -16.72
N LYS A 3 7.70 23.73 -16.46
CA LYS A 3 6.78 23.60 -15.33
C LYS A 3 7.58 23.91 -14.05
N LYS A 4 7.23 24.98 -13.35
CA LYS A 4 7.80 25.29 -12.03
C LYS A 4 7.18 24.31 -11.04
N SER A 5 7.88 23.21 -10.77
CA SER A 5 7.47 22.24 -9.76
C SER A 5 7.39 22.94 -8.39
N ILE A 6 6.28 22.74 -7.70
CA ILE A 6 6.10 23.19 -6.31
C ILE A 6 6.33 22.04 -5.32
N LEU A 7 6.96 20.95 -5.77
CA LEU A 7 7.29 19.81 -4.92
C LEU A 7 8.20 20.24 -3.77
N LEU A 8 9.25 21.03 -4.06
CA LEU A 8 10.17 21.52 -3.03
C LEU A 8 9.42 22.25 -1.90
N PRO A 9 8.63 23.32 -2.16
CA PRO A 9 7.90 23.98 -1.09
C PRO A 9 6.89 23.06 -0.38
N LEU A 10 6.26 22.10 -1.07
CA LEU A 10 5.37 21.12 -0.43
C LEU A 10 6.11 20.16 0.51
N THR A 11 7.27 19.67 0.10
CA THR A 11 8.12 18.79 0.92
C THR A 11 8.69 19.51 2.14
N LEU A 12 9.08 20.77 1.99
CA LEU A 12 9.49 21.62 3.12
C LEU A 12 8.33 21.87 4.07
N LEU A 13 7.12 22.13 3.54
CA LEU A 13 5.91 22.27 4.35
C LEU A 13 5.61 20.99 5.13
N ALA A 14 5.73 19.82 4.50
CA ALA A 14 5.57 18.52 5.19
C ALA A 14 6.54 18.36 6.37
N VAL A 15 7.82 18.71 6.19
CA VAL A 15 8.83 18.67 7.26
C VAL A 15 8.48 19.65 8.39
N ALA A 16 8.12 20.90 8.05
CA ALA A 16 7.77 21.92 9.03
C ALA A 16 6.52 21.52 9.84
N LEU A 17 5.48 21.04 9.18
CA LEU A 17 4.27 20.52 9.84
C LEU A 17 4.59 19.36 10.76
N TYR A 18 5.41 18.40 10.31
CA TYR A 18 5.86 17.30 11.16
C TYR A 18 6.63 17.80 12.39
N ALA A 19 7.55 18.74 12.23
CA ALA A 19 8.31 19.30 13.35
C ALA A 19 7.39 19.94 14.40
N ILE A 20 6.41 20.76 13.96
CA ILE A 20 5.41 21.40 14.84
C ILE A 20 4.58 20.36 15.59
N LEU A 21 4.08 19.35 14.87
CA LEU A 21 3.31 18.28 15.49
C LEU A 21 4.20 17.56 16.52
N SER A 22 5.36 17.07 16.10
CA SER A 22 6.24 16.23 16.92
C SER A 22 6.77 16.88 18.21
N GLY A 23 6.87 18.22 18.22
CA GLY A 23 7.30 19.02 19.37
C GLY A 23 6.16 19.53 20.25
N GLY A 24 4.90 19.39 19.83
CA GLY A 24 3.73 19.74 20.64
C GLY A 24 3.33 18.63 21.62
N GLN A 25 2.48 18.96 22.59
CA GLN A 25 1.90 18.00 23.55
C GLN A 25 0.68 17.26 22.97
N PHE A 26 0.69 16.94 21.68
CA PHE A 26 -0.43 16.26 21.03
C PHE A 26 -0.36 14.75 21.28
N ASP A 27 -1.42 14.15 21.81
CA ASP A 27 -1.53 12.69 22.01
C ASP A 27 -1.92 11.93 20.71
N ILE A 28 -1.51 12.44 19.55
CA ILE A 28 -1.87 11.87 18.25
C ILE A 28 -1.02 10.65 17.87
N TRP A 29 0.06 10.37 18.61
CA TRP A 29 0.96 9.23 18.38
C TRP A 29 0.77 8.08 19.36
N LYS A 30 -0.33 8.07 20.13
CA LYS A 30 -0.66 6.91 20.94
C LYS A 30 -0.72 5.67 20.04
N ASP A 31 0.04 4.66 20.43
CA ASP A 31 0.15 3.36 19.75
C ASP A 31 0.70 3.41 18.31
N GLN A 32 1.46 4.43 17.93
CA GLN A 32 2.07 4.51 16.58
C GLN A 32 3.42 5.24 16.56
N GLU A 33 4.27 4.89 15.60
CA GLU A 33 5.54 5.57 15.38
C GLU A 33 5.34 6.97 14.77
N LYS A 34 6.10 7.96 15.29
CA LYS A 34 6.00 9.36 14.81
C LYS A 34 6.31 9.49 13.32
N TRP A 35 7.28 8.72 12.81
CA TRP A 35 7.72 8.82 11.43
C TRP A 35 6.65 8.44 10.41
N TYR A 36 5.63 7.65 10.79
CA TYR A 36 4.50 7.33 9.91
C TYR A 36 3.78 8.61 9.45
N THR A 37 3.64 9.60 10.33
CA THR A 37 3.03 10.90 10.00
C THR A 37 3.88 11.69 9.00
N LEU A 38 5.21 11.66 9.13
CA LEU A 38 6.11 12.33 8.20
C LEU A 38 5.98 11.73 6.78
N VAL A 39 5.99 10.40 6.69
CA VAL A 39 5.81 9.69 5.41
C VAL A 39 4.42 9.95 4.82
N LEU A 40 3.39 10.09 5.65
CA LEU A 40 2.05 10.45 5.21
C LEU A 40 2.04 11.84 4.56
N LEU A 41 2.65 12.83 5.21
CA LEU A 41 2.73 14.20 4.72
C LEU A 41 3.51 14.29 3.40
N PHE A 42 4.62 13.56 3.27
CA PHE A 42 5.32 13.43 1.98
C PHE A 42 4.45 12.77 0.92
N GLY A 43 3.75 11.67 1.25
CA GLY A 43 2.82 11.01 0.34
C GLY A 43 1.75 11.96 -0.20
N LEU A 44 1.15 12.77 0.68
CA LEU A 44 0.17 13.80 0.32
C LEU A 44 0.78 14.89 -0.58
N ALA A 45 2.00 15.34 -0.31
CA ALA A 45 2.72 16.29 -1.16
C ALA A 45 2.95 15.74 -2.58
N PHE A 46 3.42 14.48 -2.69
CA PHE A 46 3.61 13.80 -3.98
C PHE A 46 2.28 13.57 -4.72
N LEU A 47 1.22 13.18 -4.02
CA LEU A 47 -0.11 13.04 -4.61
C LEU A 47 -0.63 14.36 -5.18
N TYR A 48 -0.51 15.45 -4.41
CA TYR A 48 -0.96 16.77 -4.84
C TYR A 48 -0.16 17.25 -6.07
N GLN A 49 1.17 17.15 -6.00
CA GLN A 49 2.04 17.54 -7.11
C GLN A 49 1.77 16.69 -8.37
N GLY A 50 1.67 15.36 -8.21
CA GLY A 50 1.44 14.43 -9.30
C GLY A 50 0.09 14.66 -9.99
N LYS A 51 -0.98 14.92 -9.24
CA LYS A 51 -2.28 15.29 -9.82
C LYS A 51 -2.22 16.62 -10.56
N LYS A 52 -1.57 17.63 -9.98
CA LYS A 52 -1.43 18.97 -10.57
C LYS A 52 -0.63 18.96 -11.87
N GLU A 53 0.45 18.19 -11.92
CA GLU A 53 1.33 18.12 -13.10
C GLU A 53 0.96 17.02 -14.09
N GLN A 54 -0.05 16.20 -13.76
CA GLN A 54 -0.38 14.96 -14.47
C GLN A 54 0.83 14.03 -14.60
N GLU A 55 1.64 13.99 -13.54
CA GLU A 55 2.84 13.17 -13.48
C GLU A 55 2.52 11.87 -12.74
N SER A 56 2.42 10.79 -13.51
CA SER A 56 1.97 9.47 -13.03
C SER A 56 2.91 8.82 -12.01
N ALA A 57 4.22 9.10 -12.06
CA ALA A 57 5.18 8.56 -11.11
C ALA A 57 5.06 9.24 -9.73
N HIS A 58 4.83 10.56 -9.70
CA HIS A 58 4.52 11.29 -8.47
C HIS A 58 3.21 10.80 -7.83
N VAL A 59 2.16 10.56 -8.62
CA VAL A 59 0.92 9.97 -8.10
C VAL A 59 1.16 8.57 -7.53
N PHE A 60 1.94 7.75 -8.25
CA PHE A 60 2.26 6.39 -7.82
C PHE A 60 3.01 6.36 -6.48
N ILE A 61 4.12 7.11 -6.36
CA ILE A 61 4.90 7.15 -5.12
C ILE A 61 4.09 7.78 -3.97
N GLY A 62 3.29 8.81 -4.27
CA GLY A 62 2.39 9.42 -3.30
C GLY A 62 1.35 8.44 -2.76
N MET A 63 0.72 7.63 -3.64
CA MET A 63 -0.23 6.58 -3.23
C MET A 63 0.43 5.53 -2.33
N LEU A 64 1.65 5.08 -2.67
CA LEU A 64 2.38 4.11 -1.86
C LEU A 64 2.69 4.67 -0.46
N MET A 65 3.29 5.86 -0.39
CA MET A 65 3.66 6.49 0.88
C MET A 65 2.43 6.75 1.76
N THR A 66 1.37 7.33 1.18
CA THR A 66 0.13 7.59 1.92
C THR A 66 -0.54 6.30 2.36
N GLY A 67 -0.67 5.29 1.49
CA GLY A 67 -1.29 4.02 1.82
C GLY A 67 -0.55 3.28 2.93
N LEU A 68 0.79 3.18 2.85
CA LEU A 68 1.60 2.51 3.85
C LEU A 68 1.55 3.22 5.20
N SER A 69 1.66 4.56 5.21
CA SER A 69 1.51 5.33 6.45
C SER A 69 0.13 5.12 7.08
N LEU A 70 -0.95 5.16 6.29
CA LEU A 70 -2.29 4.90 6.80
C LEU A 70 -2.41 3.48 7.35
N HIS A 71 -1.82 2.48 6.68
CA HIS A 71 -1.80 1.11 7.21
C HIS A 71 -1.16 1.05 8.59
N PHE A 72 0.04 1.60 8.77
CA PHE A 72 0.75 1.53 10.05
C PHE A 72 0.08 2.36 11.16
N ILE A 73 -0.57 3.48 10.80
CA ILE A 73 -1.37 4.31 11.73
C ILE A 73 -2.63 3.58 12.21
N LEU A 74 -3.25 2.77 11.34
CA LEU A 74 -4.55 2.13 11.60
C LEU A 74 -4.43 0.70 12.14
N GLN A 75 -3.38 -0.03 11.77
CA GLN A 75 -3.15 -1.42 12.18
C GLN A 75 -3.27 -1.66 13.69
N PRO A 76 -2.65 -0.87 14.58
CA PRO A 76 -2.78 -1.08 16.03
C PRO A 76 -4.16 -0.70 16.59
N LYS A 77 -4.98 0.02 15.82
CA LYS A 77 -6.26 0.60 16.27
C LYS A 77 -7.47 -0.22 15.86
N LEU A 78 -7.32 -1.16 14.94
CA LEU A 78 -8.41 -1.87 14.29
C LEU A 78 -8.17 -3.38 14.33
N GLU A 79 -8.99 -4.10 15.11
CA GLU A 79 -8.83 -5.55 15.36
C GLU A 79 -8.89 -6.41 14.08
N HIS A 80 -9.64 -5.98 13.07
CA HIS A 80 -9.83 -6.71 11.81
C HIS A 80 -9.08 -6.07 10.64
N TRP A 81 -8.07 -5.24 10.93
CA TRP A 81 -7.22 -4.66 9.89
C TRP A 81 -6.31 -5.73 9.29
N PRO A 82 -6.07 -5.73 7.96
CA PRO A 82 -5.20 -6.71 7.34
C PRO A 82 -3.75 -6.56 7.86
N ASP A 83 -3.02 -7.66 7.88
CA ASP A 83 -1.61 -7.64 8.22
C ASP A 83 -0.77 -6.86 7.18
N THR A 84 0.48 -6.57 7.53
CA THR A 84 1.36 -5.74 6.72
C THR A 84 1.67 -6.32 5.35
N PHE A 85 1.86 -7.64 5.23
CA PHE A 85 2.13 -8.26 3.94
C PHE A 85 0.92 -8.12 3.01
N THR A 86 -0.28 -8.44 3.51
CA THR A 86 -1.54 -8.31 2.76
C THR A 86 -1.78 -6.86 2.31
N MET A 87 -1.60 -5.89 3.21
CA MET A 87 -1.80 -4.48 2.87
C MET A 87 -0.78 -3.95 1.87
N ILE A 88 0.50 -4.34 1.96
CA ILE A 88 1.51 -3.94 0.97
C ILE A 88 1.10 -4.39 -0.43
N VAL A 89 0.71 -5.66 -0.60
CA VAL A 89 0.24 -6.21 -1.88
C VAL A 89 -0.96 -5.42 -2.41
N PHE A 90 -1.94 -5.15 -1.55
CA PHE A 90 -3.14 -4.41 -1.90
C PHE A 90 -2.85 -2.94 -2.28
N ILE A 91 -2.05 -2.22 -1.49
CA ILE A 91 -1.67 -0.82 -1.72
C ILE A 91 -0.90 -0.67 -3.03
N ILE A 92 0.02 -1.59 -3.33
CA ILE A 92 0.74 -1.60 -4.61
C ILE A 92 -0.24 -1.81 -5.77
N GLY A 93 -1.18 -2.76 -5.63
CA GLY A 93 -2.24 -2.98 -6.60
C GLY A 93 -3.07 -1.73 -6.87
N LEU A 94 -3.53 -1.02 -5.82
CA LEU A 94 -4.26 0.24 -5.94
C LEU A 94 -3.43 1.36 -6.57
N ALA A 95 -2.16 1.51 -6.19
CA ALA A 95 -1.27 2.52 -6.76
C ALA A 95 -1.05 2.27 -8.27
N LEU A 96 -0.83 1.01 -8.67
CA LEU A 96 -0.74 0.62 -10.07
C LEU A 96 -2.06 0.80 -10.81
N PHE A 97 -3.21 0.54 -10.17
CA PHE A 97 -4.51 0.74 -10.77
C PHE A 97 -4.72 2.20 -11.14
N VAL A 98 -4.45 3.13 -10.22
CA VAL A 98 -4.53 4.57 -10.47
C VAL A 98 -3.55 5.00 -11.58
N LYS A 99 -2.33 4.48 -11.57
CA LYS A 99 -1.33 4.73 -12.63
C LYS A 99 -1.80 4.21 -14.00
N SER A 100 -2.41 3.03 -14.04
CA SER A 100 -2.89 2.37 -15.26
C SER A 100 -4.01 3.14 -15.95
N SER A 101 -4.83 3.88 -15.18
CA SER A 101 -5.89 4.72 -15.74
C SER A 101 -5.37 5.86 -16.61
N GLN A 102 -4.12 6.31 -16.41
CA GLN A 102 -3.54 7.41 -17.18
C GLN A 102 -2.81 6.94 -18.44
N LYS A 103 -2.14 5.77 -18.41
CA LYS A 103 -1.27 5.29 -19.50
C LYS A 103 -1.69 3.94 -20.11
N LYS A 104 -2.78 3.31 -19.65
CA LYS A 104 -3.23 1.95 -20.00
C LYS A 104 -2.24 0.81 -19.73
N GLU A 105 -1.04 1.11 -19.23
CA GLU A 105 -0.03 0.14 -18.78
C GLU A 105 -0.39 -0.44 -17.40
N TYR A 106 0.06 -1.66 -17.10
CA TYR A 106 -0.09 -2.31 -15.79
C TYR A 106 -1.53 -2.63 -15.33
N ARG A 107 -2.51 -2.66 -16.26
CA ARG A 107 -3.91 -2.92 -15.93
C ARG A 107 -4.13 -4.35 -15.40
N ILE A 108 -3.51 -5.35 -16.04
CA ILE A 108 -3.63 -6.74 -15.61
C ILE A 108 -2.94 -6.92 -14.26
N GLU A 109 -1.71 -6.40 -14.15
CA GLU A 109 -0.89 -6.47 -12.95
C GLU A 109 -1.60 -5.82 -11.74
N SER A 110 -2.22 -4.66 -11.92
CA SER A 110 -2.97 -3.99 -10.85
C SER A 110 -4.20 -4.77 -10.39
N VAL A 111 -5.01 -5.28 -11.33
CA VAL A 111 -6.20 -6.09 -10.99
C VAL A 111 -5.79 -7.38 -10.27
N VAL A 112 -4.74 -8.05 -10.75
CA VAL A 112 -4.22 -9.28 -10.12
C VAL A 112 -3.73 -9.00 -8.70
N LEU A 113 -2.97 -7.92 -8.47
CA LEU A 113 -2.48 -7.59 -7.13
C LEU A 113 -3.60 -7.16 -6.18
N ILE A 114 -4.60 -6.42 -6.66
CA ILE A 114 -5.79 -6.08 -5.87
C ILE A 114 -6.54 -7.36 -5.48
N ALA A 115 -6.80 -8.24 -6.45
CA ALA A 115 -7.46 -9.52 -6.21
C ALA A 115 -6.67 -10.40 -5.23
N LEU A 116 -5.34 -10.42 -5.35
CA LEU A 116 -4.47 -11.16 -4.44
C LEU A 116 -4.50 -10.57 -3.02
N GLY A 117 -4.45 -9.26 -2.87
CA GLY A 117 -4.57 -8.61 -1.56
C GLY A 117 -5.92 -8.92 -0.88
N LEU A 118 -7.03 -8.87 -1.65
CA LEU A 118 -8.34 -9.27 -1.14
C LEU A 118 -8.39 -10.76 -0.78
N PHE A 119 -7.86 -11.63 -1.64
CA PHE A 119 -7.77 -13.06 -1.39
C PHE A 119 -7.01 -13.35 -0.09
N LEU A 120 -5.84 -12.74 0.11
CA LEU A 120 -5.03 -12.92 1.32
C LEU A 120 -5.78 -12.50 2.59
N TYR A 121 -6.48 -11.36 2.53
CA TYR A 121 -7.30 -10.89 3.65
C TYR A 121 -8.39 -11.89 4.04
N PHE A 122 -9.20 -12.32 3.06
CA PHE A 122 -10.26 -13.30 3.33
C PHE A 122 -9.70 -14.66 3.72
N PHE A 123 -8.58 -15.08 3.11
CA PHE A 123 -7.92 -16.34 3.43
C PHE A 123 -7.53 -16.40 4.90
N GLN A 124 -6.86 -15.37 5.42
CA GLN A 124 -6.49 -15.30 6.84
C GLN A 124 -7.71 -15.30 7.76
N GLN A 125 -8.76 -14.57 7.40
CA GLN A 125 -9.97 -14.53 8.22
C GLN A 125 -10.67 -15.90 8.27
N ILE A 126 -10.75 -16.60 7.13
CA ILE A 126 -11.32 -17.94 7.04
C ILE A 126 -10.46 -18.95 7.81
N THR A 127 -9.13 -18.95 7.66
CA THR A 127 -8.27 -19.90 8.38
C THR A 127 -8.28 -19.68 9.88
N LYS A 128 -8.36 -18.41 10.34
CA LYS A 128 -8.53 -18.08 11.76
C LYS A 128 -9.86 -18.60 12.33
N GLN A 129 -10.95 -18.52 11.55
CA GLN A 129 -12.25 -19.07 11.96
C GLN A 129 -12.29 -20.59 11.93
N LEU A 130 -11.64 -21.24 10.95
CA LEU A 130 -11.59 -22.70 10.88
C LEU A 130 -10.74 -23.29 12.03
N SER A 131 -9.60 -22.66 12.33
CA SER A 131 -8.73 -23.09 13.41
C SER A 131 -9.36 -22.91 14.80
N SER A 132 -10.20 -21.88 15.01
CA SER A 132 -10.97 -21.74 16.25
C SER A 132 -12.04 -22.84 16.42
N LEU A 133 -12.45 -23.50 15.33
CA LEU A 133 -13.32 -24.67 15.32
C LEU A 133 -12.54 -26.00 15.37
N SER A 134 -11.23 -25.98 15.67
CA SER A 134 -10.35 -27.15 15.69
C SER A 134 -10.20 -27.86 14.34
N ILE A 135 -10.49 -27.19 13.22
CA ILE A 135 -10.31 -27.75 11.88
C ILE A 135 -8.87 -27.47 11.42
N PRO A 136 -8.09 -28.49 10.98
CA PRO A 136 -6.71 -28.29 10.54
C PRO A 136 -6.59 -27.38 9.31
N THR A 137 -5.89 -26.26 9.41
CA THR A 137 -5.62 -25.32 8.30
C THR A 137 -4.16 -25.30 7.84
N SER A 138 -3.26 -25.97 8.58
CA SER A 138 -1.80 -25.90 8.37
C SER A 138 -1.36 -26.25 6.96
N GLY A 139 -2.03 -27.22 6.31
CA GLY A 139 -1.76 -27.55 4.91
C GLY A 139 -2.04 -26.38 3.96
N PHE A 140 -3.20 -25.74 4.09
CA PHE A 140 -3.58 -24.64 3.21
C PHE A 140 -2.63 -23.45 3.33
N GLU A 141 -2.25 -23.10 4.56
CA GLU A 141 -1.31 -22.00 4.85
C GLU A 141 0.09 -22.27 4.32
N LEU A 142 0.53 -23.54 4.33
CA LEU A 142 1.82 -23.94 3.78
C LEU A 142 1.83 -23.94 2.24
N TYR A 143 0.76 -24.38 1.58
CA TYR A 143 0.80 -24.68 0.14
C TYR A 143 0.48 -23.51 -0.79
N TRP A 144 -0.31 -22.51 -0.36
CA TRP A 144 -0.70 -21.39 -1.24
C TRP A 144 0.47 -20.60 -1.86
N PRO A 145 1.63 -20.37 -1.19
CA PRO A 145 2.75 -19.67 -1.81
C PRO A 145 3.36 -20.47 -2.97
N TYR A 146 3.43 -21.79 -2.85
CA TYR A 146 3.96 -22.67 -3.91
C TYR A 146 3.07 -22.65 -5.15
N VAL A 147 1.75 -22.57 -4.97
CA VAL A 147 0.81 -22.39 -6.09
C VAL A 147 1.08 -21.08 -6.82
N LEU A 148 1.30 -19.97 -6.09
CA LEU A 148 1.64 -18.69 -6.70
C LEU A 148 2.98 -18.74 -7.44
N ILE A 149 4.00 -19.41 -6.87
CA ILE A 149 5.29 -19.61 -7.55
C ILE A 149 5.09 -20.38 -8.85
N ALA A 150 4.37 -21.50 -8.82
CA ALA A 150 4.12 -22.33 -9.98
C ALA A 150 3.38 -21.55 -11.08
N VAL A 151 2.30 -20.85 -10.73
CA VAL A 151 1.54 -20.00 -11.66
C VAL A 151 2.42 -18.89 -12.24
N SER A 152 3.23 -18.23 -11.41
CA SER A 152 4.13 -17.16 -11.86
C SER A 152 5.17 -17.66 -12.85
N LEU A 153 5.79 -18.81 -12.56
CA LEU A 153 6.76 -19.45 -13.46
C LEU A 153 6.10 -19.84 -14.78
N LEU A 154 4.93 -20.49 -14.75
CA LEU A 154 4.17 -20.83 -15.94
C LEU A 154 3.90 -19.60 -16.81
N LEU A 155 3.38 -18.51 -16.22
CA LEU A 155 3.10 -17.26 -16.95
C LEU A 155 4.36 -16.65 -17.58
N LEU A 156 5.50 -16.70 -16.89
CA LEU A 156 6.78 -16.22 -17.42
C LEU A 156 7.25 -17.07 -18.62
N PHE A 157 7.08 -18.38 -18.57
CA PHE A 157 7.41 -19.26 -19.70
C PHE A 157 6.46 -19.07 -20.89
N LEU A 158 5.17 -18.84 -20.64
CA LEU A 158 4.18 -18.59 -21.70
C LEU A 158 4.41 -17.25 -22.41
N LYS A 159 4.82 -16.20 -21.69
CA LYS A 159 5.11 -14.87 -22.27
C LYS A 159 6.46 -14.79 -23.02
N ARG A 160 7.34 -15.79 -22.87
CA ARG A 160 8.65 -15.85 -23.53
C ARG A 160 8.61 -16.52 -24.91
N LYS A 161 7.44 -16.93 -25.39
CA LYS A 161 7.18 -17.31 -26.79
C LYS A 161 6.38 -16.22 -27.48
#